data_AF-A0A0R1QMY9-F1
#
_entry.id   AF-A0A0R1QMY9-F1
#
_cell.length_a   1.000
_cell.length_b   1.000
_cell.length_c   1.000
_cell.angle_alpha   90.00
_cell.angle_beta   90.00
_cell.angle_gamma   90.00
#
_symmetry.space_group_name_H-M   'P 1'
#
loop_
_entity.id
_entity.type
_entity.pdbx_description
1 polymer ?
#
loop_
_entity_poly.entity_id
_entity_poly.type
_entity_poly.pdbx_seq_one_letter_code
_entity_poly.pdbx_strand_id
1 'polypeptide(L)'
;MEGISTNPFEHPNTAKAIANGEIQQHQRALERKVRHDKKMIHYSEKMKDVVGQSHYKDMLSRHRSQLRDVVKNYDFLHRDYSREKIATGLSKKESNRITQKRIDQEAKLNSLKKEFGKAGFPKDMDEYRRVIYNRSDTRALRAHTSGREKGIVEPVIRYTDFIAKSNELNTKLIGLKTKDGRTVESYSQHMIARTFDTKNDESHGNVVRIGNSPDELVNDLKNGTVIEPDKEKLKTCLLKNGKNMMELNMSVQSHM
;
A
#
# COMPACT_ATOMS: atom_id res chain seq x y z
N MET A 1 -11.64 -66.46 -42.18
CA MET A 1 -11.42 -65.70 -40.94
C MET A 1 -10.34 -64.68 -41.22
N GLU A 2 -10.72 -63.49 -41.68
CA GLU A 2 -9.82 -62.34 -41.84
C GLU A 2 -10.43 -61.20 -41.03
N GLY A 3 -9.65 -60.56 -40.15
CA GLY A 3 -10.13 -59.41 -39.36
C GLY A 3 -9.66 -59.33 -37.90
N ILE A 4 -8.64 -60.08 -37.47
CA ILE A 4 -8.04 -59.82 -36.15
C ILE A 4 -7.04 -58.67 -36.32
N SER A 5 -7.42 -57.49 -35.81
CA SER A 5 -6.51 -56.35 -35.66
C SER A 5 -5.38 -56.74 -34.70
N THR A 6 -4.18 -57.00 -35.22
CA THR A 6 -2.98 -57.15 -34.39
C THR A 6 -2.44 -55.75 -34.11
N ASN A 7 -2.34 -55.40 -32.83
CA ASN A 7 -1.72 -54.15 -32.41
C ASN A 7 -0.24 -54.15 -32.87
N PRO A 8 0.18 -53.23 -33.77
CA PRO A 8 1.55 -53.20 -34.26
C PRO A 8 2.54 -52.62 -33.23
N PHE A 9 2.05 -52.10 -32.09
CA PHE A 9 2.90 -51.55 -31.04
C PHE A 9 3.46 -52.67 -30.16
N GLU A 10 4.78 -52.83 -30.18
CA GLU A 10 5.49 -53.62 -29.18
C GLU A 10 5.36 -52.96 -27.80
N HIS A 11 4.85 -53.69 -26.81
CA HIS A 11 4.84 -53.21 -25.44
C HIS A 11 6.29 -53.14 -24.92
N PRO A 12 6.72 -52.03 -24.30
CA PRO A 12 8.07 -51.93 -23.75
C PRO A 12 8.28 -53.01 -22.69
N ASN A 13 9.50 -53.57 -22.64
CA ASN A 13 9.87 -54.54 -21.61
C ASN A 13 9.67 -53.93 -20.21
N THR A 14 8.63 -54.41 -19.52
CA THR A 14 8.15 -53.86 -18.24
C THR A 14 9.21 -53.99 -17.15
N ALA A 15 9.94 -55.11 -17.10
CA ALA A 15 10.99 -55.33 -16.10
C ALA A 15 12.17 -54.36 -16.27
N LYS A 16 12.62 -54.13 -17.51
CA LYS A 16 13.68 -53.16 -17.80
C LYS A 16 13.23 -51.73 -17.47
N ALA A 17 11.98 -51.40 -17.77
CA ALA A 17 11.40 -50.09 -17.45
C ALA A 17 11.35 -49.84 -15.93
N ILE A 18 10.97 -50.85 -15.14
CA ILE A 18 10.95 -50.77 -13.68
C ILE A 18 12.36 -50.54 -13.13
N ALA A 19 13.35 -51.35 -13.54
CA ALA A 19 14.74 -51.21 -13.09
C ALA A 19 15.33 -49.83 -13.43
N ASN A 20 15.10 -49.33 -14.65
CA ASN A 20 15.52 -47.98 -15.04
C ASN A 20 14.83 -46.90 -14.19
N GLY A 21 13.57 -47.12 -13.83
CA GLY A 21 12.80 -46.25 -12.94
C GLY A 21 13.43 -46.13 -11.55
N GLU A 22 13.84 -47.24 -10.94
CA GLU A 22 14.51 -47.25 -9.62
C GLU A 22 15.82 -46.47 -9.65
N ILE A 23 16.61 -46.65 -10.70
CA ILE A 23 17.86 -45.91 -10.90
C ILE A 23 17.60 -44.40 -11.04
N GLN A 24 16.60 -44.00 -11.82
CA GLN A 24 16.19 -42.60 -11.93
C GLN A 24 15.70 -42.03 -10.60
N GLN A 25 14.99 -42.82 -9.78
CA GLN A 25 14.55 -42.40 -8.46
C GLN A 25 15.74 -42.16 -7.53
N HIS A 26 16.77 -43.02 -7.59
CA HIS A 26 18.02 -42.84 -6.86
C HIS A 26 18.73 -41.53 -7.25
N GLN A 27 18.85 -41.25 -8.56
CA GLN A 27 19.37 -39.96 -9.04
C GLN A 27 18.55 -38.79 -8.47
N ARG A 28 17.21 -38.83 -8.56
CA ARG A 28 16.33 -37.78 -8.03
C ARG A 28 16.49 -37.57 -6.53
N ALA A 29 16.78 -38.63 -5.77
CA ALA A 29 17.05 -38.53 -4.34
C ALA A 29 18.34 -37.75 -4.07
N LEU A 30 19.40 -38.02 -4.84
CA LEU A 30 20.65 -37.25 -4.75
C LEU A 30 20.46 -35.79 -5.18
N GLU A 31 19.70 -35.52 -6.25
CA GLU A 31 19.36 -34.15 -6.68
C GLU A 31 18.64 -33.36 -5.57
N ARG A 32 17.71 -34.02 -4.85
CA ARG A 32 17.03 -33.41 -3.70
C ARG A 32 17.99 -33.11 -2.55
N LYS A 33 18.94 -34.00 -2.26
CA LYS A 33 19.98 -33.77 -1.23
C LYS A 33 20.88 -32.60 -1.61
N VAL A 34 21.34 -32.54 -2.85
CA VAL A 34 22.14 -31.41 -3.37
C VAL A 34 21.37 -30.08 -3.25
N ARG A 35 20.07 -30.06 -3.57
CA ARG A 35 19.23 -28.88 -3.36
C ARG A 35 19.13 -28.51 -1.87
N HIS A 36 18.99 -29.50 -0.99
CA HIS A 36 18.93 -29.30 0.45
C HIS A 36 20.22 -28.69 0.99
N ASP A 37 21.38 -29.23 0.63
CA ASP A 37 22.68 -28.70 1.08
C ASP A 37 22.88 -27.26 0.63
N LYS A 38 22.54 -26.94 -0.63
CA LYS A 38 22.56 -25.54 -1.12
C LYS A 38 21.65 -24.63 -0.30
N LYS A 39 20.47 -25.12 0.10
CA LYS A 39 19.52 -24.38 0.92
C LYS A 39 20.09 -24.11 2.32
N MET A 40 20.77 -25.09 2.90
CA MET A 40 21.41 -24.95 4.21
C MET A 40 22.62 -24.02 4.18
N ILE A 41 23.47 -24.11 3.15
CA ILE A 41 24.56 -23.14 2.93
C ILE A 41 24.01 -21.71 2.89
N HIS A 42 22.94 -21.47 2.12
CA HIS A 42 22.30 -20.15 2.03
C HIS A 42 21.75 -19.65 3.38
N TYR A 43 21.20 -20.55 4.20
CA TYR A 43 20.74 -20.18 5.55
C TYR A 43 21.90 -19.91 6.51
N SER A 44 22.93 -20.76 6.52
CA SER A 44 24.14 -20.55 7.33
C SER A 44 24.83 -19.24 6.98
N GLU A 45 24.89 -18.86 5.70
CA GLU A 45 25.42 -17.56 5.26
C GLU A 45 24.59 -16.39 5.80
N LYS A 46 23.26 -16.48 5.77
CA LYS A 46 22.38 -15.45 6.34
C LYS A 46 22.51 -15.32 7.86
N MET A 47 22.70 -16.45 8.55
CA MET A 47 22.86 -16.49 10.01
C MET A 47 24.31 -16.28 10.47
N LYS A 48 25.27 -16.17 9.53
CA LYS A 48 26.71 -16.08 9.78
C LYS A 48 27.29 -17.26 10.59
N ASP A 49 26.71 -18.46 10.41
CA ASP A 49 27.19 -19.70 11.02
C ASP A 49 28.28 -20.34 10.16
N VAL A 50 29.54 -20.12 10.54
CA VAL A 50 30.73 -20.57 9.81
C VAL A 50 30.87 -22.11 9.86
N VAL A 51 30.55 -22.74 11.00
CA VAL A 51 30.69 -24.19 11.19
C VAL A 51 29.66 -24.92 10.33
N GLY A 52 28.39 -24.48 10.38
CA GLY A 52 27.34 -25.02 9.52
C GLY A 52 27.66 -24.83 8.04
N GLN A 53 28.17 -23.66 7.64
CA GLN A 53 28.54 -23.41 6.25
C GLN A 53 29.62 -24.40 5.75
N SER A 54 30.64 -24.69 6.54
CA SER A 54 31.67 -25.67 6.19
C SER A 54 31.08 -27.07 6.06
N HIS A 55 30.29 -27.50 7.05
CA HIS A 55 29.66 -28.83 7.06
C HIS A 55 28.79 -29.08 5.82
N TYR A 56 27.92 -28.13 5.48
CA TYR A 56 27.03 -28.28 4.31
C TYR A 56 27.77 -28.14 2.98
N LYS A 57 28.90 -27.42 2.91
CA LYS A 57 29.79 -27.44 1.74
C LYS A 57 30.41 -28.83 1.52
N ASP A 58 30.81 -29.51 2.58
CA ASP A 58 31.33 -30.87 2.49
C ASP A 58 30.26 -31.86 2.04
N MET A 59 29.04 -31.79 2.62
CA MET A 59 27.90 -32.60 2.18
C MET A 59 27.57 -32.36 0.71
N LEU A 60 27.53 -31.09 0.29
CA LEU A 60 27.28 -30.71 -1.10
C LEU A 60 28.31 -31.34 -2.04
N SER A 61 29.59 -31.33 -1.67
CA SER A 61 30.65 -31.96 -2.47
C SER A 61 30.46 -33.47 -2.58
N ARG A 62 30.16 -34.14 -1.46
CA ARG A 62 29.91 -35.59 -1.39
C ARG A 62 28.72 -36.01 -2.26
N HIS A 63 27.56 -35.38 -2.08
CA HIS A 63 26.36 -35.71 -2.85
C HIS A 63 26.52 -35.38 -4.34
N ARG A 64 27.24 -34.31 -4.69
CA ARG A 64 27.59 -34.02 -6.09
C ARG A 64 28.48 -35.09 -6.70
N SER A 65 29.41 -35.65 -5.93
CA SER A 65 30.26 -36.74 -6.42
C SER A 65 29.45 -38.01 -6.66
N GLN A 66 28.67 -38.43 -5.67
CA GLN A 66 27.77 -39.58 -5.80
C GLN A 66 26.85 -39.45 -7.01
N LEU A 67 26.30 -38.26 -7.25
CA LEU A 67 25.44 -38.02 -8.41
C LEU A 67 26.21 -38.15 -9.73
N ARG A 68 27.44 -37.63 -9.82
CA ARG A 68 28.29 -37.82 -11.01
C ARG A 68 28.58 -39.29 -11.25
N ASP A 69 28.85 -40.06 -10.21
CA ASP A 69 29.17 -41.48 -10.31
C ASP A 69 27.95 -42.27 -10.81
N VAL A 70 26.75 -42.00 -10.26
CA VAL A 70 25.49 -42.61 -10.71
C VAL A 70 25.22 -42.27 -12.18
N VAL A 71 25.34 -41.01 -12.59
CA VAL A 71 25.12 -40.61 -13.98
C VAL A 71 26.15 -41.23 -14.93
N LYS A 72 27.41 -41.37 -14.49
CA LYS A 72 28.48 -41.99 -15.27
C LYS A 72 28.26 -43.49 -15.50
N ASN A 73 27.68 -44.20 -14.53
CA ASN A 73 27.49 -45.64 -14.60
C ASN A 73 26.32 -46.07 -15.51
N TYR A 74 25.44 -45.15 -15.91
CA TYR A 74 24.22 -45.45 -16.66
C TYR A 74 24.00 -44.44 -17.80
N ASP A 75 24.21 -44.87 -19.05
CA ASP A 75 24.18 -44.03 -20.25
C ASP A 75 22.84 -43.30 -20.49
N PHE A 76 21.73 -43.84 -19.97
CA PHE A 76 20.40 -43.25 -20.13
C PHE A 76 20.09 -42.14 -19.11
N LEU A 77 20.99 -41.89 -18.14
CA LEU A 77 20.83 -40.83 -17.15
C LEU A 77 21.52 -39.56 -17.61
N HIS A 78 20.90 -38.43 -17.28
CA HIS A 78 21.52 -37.11 -17.43
C HIS A 78 21.20 -36.27 -16.20
N ARG A 79 22.18 -35.51 -15.72
CA ARG A 79 22.04 -34.64 -14.55
C ARG A 79 21.17 -33.42 -14.85
N ASP A 80 20.07 -33.27 -14.12
CA ASP A 80 19.18 -32.12 -14.29
C ASP A 80 19.51 -30.99 -13.29
N TYR A 81 20.29 -30.01 -13.75
CA TYR A 81 20.67 -28.84 -12.94
C TYR A 81 19.48 -27.98 -12.50
N SER A 82 18.35 -28.00 -13.23
CA SER A 82 17.17 -27.22 -12.85
C SER A 82 16.62 -27.69 -11.50
N ARG A 83 16.72 -29.00 -11.22
CA ARG A 83 16.28 -29.62 -9.98
C ARG A 83 17.22 -29.35 -8.82
N GLU A 84 18.43 -28.87 -9.04
CA GLU A 84 19.31 -28.53 -7.94
C GLU A 84 19.29 -27.04 -7.58
N LYS A 85 18.58 -26.21 -8.35
CA LYS A 85 18.50 -24.77 -8.09
C LYS A 85 17.68 -24.51 -6.83
N ILE A 86 18.17 -23.60 -6.00
CA ILE A 86 17.42 -23.05 -4.87
C ILE A 86 16.77 -21.73 -5.29
N ALA A 87 15.53 -21.50 -4.86
CA ALA A 87 14.88 -20.21 -5.04
C ALA A 87 15.40 -19.25 -3.95
N THR A 88 16.40 -18.43 -4.30
CA THR A 88 16.99 -17.45 -3.37
C THR A 88 16.22 -16.13 -3.34
N GLY A 89 15.51 -15.81 -4.41
CA GLY A 89 14.71 -14.59 -4.57
C GLY A 89 13.21 -14.83 -4.53
N LEU A 90 12.46 -13.73 -4.69
CA LEU A 90 11.01 -13.77 -4.88
C LEU A 90 10.68 -14.61 -6.12
N SER A 91 9.58 -15.35 -6.04
CA SER A 91 9.01 -16.00 -7.23
C SER A 91 8.75 -14.95 -8.31
N LYS A 92 8.87 -15.32 -9.59
CA LYS A 92 8.58 -14.42 -10.71
C LYS A 92 7.19 -13.78 -10.57
N LYS A 93 6.23 -14.54 -10.03
CA LYS A 93 4.88 -14.04 -9.71
C LYS A 93 4.91 -12.93 -8.67
N GLU A 94 5.63 -13.12 -7.57
CA GLU A 94 5.75 -12.13 -6.50
C GLU A 94 6.55 -10.89 -6.95
N SER A 95 7.64 -11.07 -7.71
CA SER A 95 8.37 -9.93 -8.28
C SER A 95 7.49 -9.11 -9.21
N ASN A 96 6.72 -9.77 -10.09
CA ASN A 96 5.80 -9.08 -10.99
C ASN A 96 4.71 -8.34 -10.19
N ARG A 97 4.17 -8.95 -9.12
CA ARG A 97 3.18 -8.32 -8.23
C ARG A 97 3.72 -7.06 -7.56
N ILE A 98 4.96 -7.07 -7.08
CA ILE A 98 5.59 -5.91 -6.45
C ILE A 98 5.81 -4.80 -7.50
N THR A 99 6.30 -5.16 -8.68
CA THR A 99 6.47 -4.22 -9.79
C THR A 99 5.14 -3.58 -10.20
N GLN A 100 4.09 -4.38 -10.33
CA GLN A 100 2.75 -3.88 -10.67
C GLN A 100 2.24 -2.91 -9.62
N LYS A 101 2.33 -3.25 -8.33
CA LYS A 101 1.96 -2.34 -7.23
C LYS A 101 2.71 -1.01 -7.29
N ARG A 102 4.00 -1.02 -7.66
CA ARG A 102 4.77 0.22 -7.84
C ARG A 102 4.22 1.05 -8.99
N ILE A 103 3.97 0.42 -10.14
CA ILE A 103 3.39 1.07 -11.32
C ILE A 103 2.02 1.68 -10.97
N ASP A 104 1.16 0.94 -10.26
CA ASP A 104 -0.17 1.40 -9.84
C ASP A 104 -0.08 2.62 -8.90
N GLN A 105 0.85 2.59 -7.93
CA GLN A 105 1.09 3.72 -7.02
C GLN A 105 1.59 4.96 -7.77
N GLU A 106 2.49 4.77 -8.73
CA GLU A 106 3.05 5.84 -9.55
C GLU A 106 2.01 6.45 -10.48
N ALA A 107 1.22 5.61 -11.15
CA ALA A 107 0.08 6.04 -11.95
C ALA A 107 -0.91 6.86 -11.12
N LYS A 108 -1.20 6.41 -9.89
CA LYS A 108 -2.07 7.13 -8.95
C LYS A 108 -1.51 8.49 -8.51
N LEU A 109 -0.21 8.57 -8.19
CA LEU A 109 0.41 9.85 -7.85
C LEU A 109 0.40 10.80 -9.04
N ASN A 110 0.69 10.30 -10.24
CA ASN A 110 0.70 11.08 -11.46
C ASN A 110 -0.70 11.55 -11.86
N SER A 111 -1.74 10.73 -11.68
CA SER A 111 -3.13 11.13 -11.92
C SER A 111 -3.55 12.27 -10.98
N LEU A 112 -3.25 12.13 -9.68
CA LEU A 112 -3.54 13.17 -8.68
C LEU A 112 -2.82 14.49 -9.00
N LYS A 113 -1.54 14.44 -9.40
CA LYS A 113 -0.78 15.62 -9.81
C LYS A 113 -1.32 16.26 -11.08
N LYS A 114 -1.83 15.47 -12.01
CA LYS A 114 -2.42 15.95 -13.27
C LYS A 114 -3.74 16.68 -13.00
N GLU A 115 -4.58 16.11 -12.15
CA GLU A 115 -5.92 16.63 -11.85
C GLU A 115 -5.86 17.86 -10.93
N PHE A 116 -5.09 17.79 -9.86
CA PHE A 116 -5.10 18.80 -8.79
C PHE A 116 -3.84 19.66 -8.73
N GLY A 117 -2.89 19.45 -9.63
CA GLY A 117 -1.63 20.17 -9.69
C GLY A 117 -0.52 19.58 -8.81
N LYS A 118 0.73 19.91 -9.13
CA LYS A 118 1.92 19.32 -8.48
C LYS A 118 2.16 19.82 -7.05
N ALA A 119 1.75 21.04 -6.73
CA ALA A 119 2.16 21.73 -5.50
C ALA A 119 1.55 21.14 -4.21
N GLY A 120 0.40 20.46 -4.30
CA GLY A 120 -0.34 19.94 -3.13
C GLY A 120 -0.04 18.48 -2.76
N PHE A 121 0.75 17.76 -3.57
CA PHE A 121 1.00 16.31 -3.44
C PHE A 121 2.48 16.01 -3.20
N PRO A 122 2.83 14.78 -2.74
CA PRO A 122 4.22 14.37 -2.60
C PRO A 122 5.03 14.58 -3.88
N LYS A 123 6.25 15.13 -3.75
CA LYS A 123 7.10 15.50 -4.88
C LYS A 123 7.49 14.27 -5.68
N ASP A 124 7.88 13.20 -5.00
CA ASP A 124 8.39 11.98 -5.60
C ASP A 124 7.74 10.71 -5.03
N MET A 125 7.96 9.59 -5.70
CA MET A 125 7.43 8.29 -5.27
C MET A 125 7.92 7.84 -3.90
N ASP A 126 9.15 8.20 -3.54
CA ASP A 126 9.71 7.83 -2.24
C ASP A 126 9.06 8.61 -1.11
N GLU A 127 8.74 9.89 -1.34
CA GLU A 127 7.97 10.70 -0.40
C GLU A 127 6.54 10.17 -0.24
N TYR A 128 5.88 9.87 -1.36
CA TYR A 128 4.55 9.25 -1.34
C TYR A 128 4.55 7.95 -0.54
N ARG A 129 5.56 7.09 -0.75
CA ARG A 129 5.74 5.83 -0.01
C ARG A 129 5.88 6.06 1.49
N ARG A 130 6.76 6.97 1.92
CA ARG A 130 6.91 7.30 3.34
C ARG A 130 5.57 7.65 3.99
N VAL A 131 4.78 8.49 3.31
CA VAL A 131 3.45 8.90 3.79
C VAL A 131 2.46 7.73 3.86
N ILE A 132 2.39 6.87 2.83
CA ILE A 132 1.43 5.74 2.82
C ILE A 132 1.80 4.60 3.77
N TYR A 133 3.07 4.46 4.16
CA TYR A 133 3.50 3.46 5.14
C TYR A 133 3.25 3.91 6.57
N ASN A 134 3.24 5.23 6.83
CA ASN A 134 2.81 5.76 8.11
C ASN A 134 1.28 5.88 8.17
N ARG A 135 0.64 5.18 9.12
CA ARG A 135 -0.82 5.16 9.26
C ARG A 135 -1.41 6.56 9.53
N SER A 136 -0.75 7.40 10.35
CA SER A 136 -1.24 8.76 10.64
C SER A 136 -1.20 9.64 9.40
N ASP A 137 -0.08 9.62 8.69
CA ASP A 137 0.16 10.52 7.56
C ASP A 137 -0.66 10.07 6.35
N THR A 138 -0.85 8.76 6.18
CA THR A 138 -1.77 8.20 5.18
C THR A 138 -3.19 8.72 5.39
N ARG A 139 -3.65 8.80 6.64
CA ARG A 139 -4.99 9.30 6.96
C ARG A 139 -5.11 10.77 6.59
N ALA A 140 -4.09 11.57 6.89
CA ALA A 140 -4.03 12.98 6.50
C ALA A 140 -4.01 13.17 4.97
N LEU A 141 -3.20 12.39 4.24
CA LEU A 141 -3.15 12.42 2.78
C LEU A 141 -4.47 12.01 2.13
N ARG A 142 -5.16 10.99 2.68
CA ARG A 142 -6.49 10.59 2.20
C ARG A 142 -7.53 11.67 2.45
N ALA A 143 -7.51 12.31 3.62
CA ALA A 143 -8.40 13.42 3.94
C ALA A 143 -8.16 14.61 3.02
N HIS A 144 -6.89 14.95 2.73
CA HIS A 144 -6.53 15.98 1.75
C HIS A 144 -7.02 15.62 0.35
N THR A 145 -6.72 14.40 -0.12
CA THR A 145 -7.13 13.93 -1.45
C THR A 145 -8.65 14.00 -1.62
N SER A 146 -9.41 13.45 -0.65
CA SER A 146 -10.87 13.48 -0.67
C SER A 146 -11.42 14.90 -0.57
N GLY A 147 -10.74 15.79 0.16
CA GLY A 147 -11.12 17.19 0.25
C GLY A 147 -10.90 17.95 -1.07
N ARG A 148 -9.85 17.60 -1.83
CA ARG A 148 -9.58 18.15 -3.17
C ARG A 148 -10.60 17.65 -4.18
N GLU A 149 -10.92 16.35 -4.17
CA GLU A 149 -11.94 15.73 -5.02
C GLU A 149 -13.33 16.35 -4.85
N LYS A 150 -13.67 16.77 -3.62
CA LYS A 150 -14.96 17.40 -3.31
C LYS A 150 -14.98 18.92 -3.49
N GLY A 151 -13.88 19.53 -3.92
CA GLY A 151 -13.73 20.98 -4.04
C GLY A 151 -13.59 21.74 -2.70
N ILE A 152 -13.67 21.04 -1.56
CA ILE A 152 -13.67 21.63 -0.20
C ILE A 152 -12.30 22.23 0.14
N VAL A 153 -11.22 21.65 -0.37
CA VAL A 153 -9.84 22.03 -0.02
C VAL A 153 -9.21 22.87 -1.12
N GLU A 154 -8.75 24.05 -0.74
CA GLU A 154 -8.08 24.97 -1.65
C GLU A 154 -6.79 24.38 -2.25
N PRO A 155 -6.43 24.72 -3.50
CA PRO A 155 -5.19 24.24 -4.14
C PRO A 155 -3.90 24.63 -3.43
N VAL A 156 -3.93 25.71 -2.65
CA VAL A 156 -2.77 26.22 -1.91
C VAL A 156 -2.46 25.33 -0.71
N ILE A 157 -3.47 24.65 -0.15
CA ILE A 157 -3.32 23.79 1.02
C ILE A 157 -2.66 22.48 0.60
N ARG A 158 -1.54 22.17 1.26
CA ARG A 158 -0.73 20.99 0.97
C ARG A 158 -1.13 19.83 1.87
N TYR A 159 -0.82 18.61 1.42
CA TYR A 159 -1.01 17.43 2.26
C TYR A 159 -0.19 17.48 3.57
N THR A 160 0.93 18.21 3.58
CA THR A 160 1.75 18.45 4.78
C THR A 160 1.02 19.26 5.84
N ASP A 161 0.19 20.22 5.41
CA ASP A 161 -0.61 21.05 6.31
C ASP A 161 -1.68 20.18 7.00
N PHE A 162 -2.25 19.23 6.24
CA PHE A 162 -3.14 18.20 6.77
C PHE A 162 -2.45 17.29 7.80
N ILE A 163 -1.18 16.94 7.60
CA ILE A 163 -0.40 16.17 8.59
C ILE A 163 -0.22 16.98 9.87
N ALA A 164 0.23 18.23 9.76
CA ALA A 164 0.43 19.11 10.91
C ALA A 164 -0.86 19.31 11.70
N LYS A 165 -1.96 19.60 11.00
CA LYS A 165 -3.28 19.81 11.60
C LYS A 165 -3.85 18.52 12.21
N SER A 166 -3.61 17.36 11.58
CA SER A 166 -3.97 16.07 12.17
C SER A 166 -3.20 15.81 13.47
N ASN A 167 -1.91 16.15 13.53
CA ASN A 167 -1.12 15.97 14.75
C ASN A 167 -1.59 16.91 15.88
N GLU A 168 -1.94 18.15 15.53
CA GLU A 168 -2.54 19.10 16.45
C GLU A 168 -3.86 18.57 17.04
N LEU A 169 -4.76 18.08 16.18
CA LEU A 169 -6.03 17.48 16.59
C LEU A 169 -5.85 16.22 17.45
N ASN A 170 -4.94 15.32 17.06
CA ASN A 170 -4.65 14.11 17.84
C ASN A 170 -4.19 14.49 19.26
N THR A 171 -3.33 15.50 19.39
CA THR A 171 -2.79 15.93 20.68
C THR A 171 -3.86 16.58 21.55
N LYS A 172 -4.74 17.39 20.95
CA LYS A 172 -5.73 18.19 21.68
C LYS A 172 -7.03 17.44 21.98
N LEU A 173 -7.48 16.57 21.07
CA LEU A 173 -8.79 15.92 21.16
C LEU A 173 -8.72 14.51 21.74
N ILE A 174 -7.72 13.70 21.38
CA ILE A 174 -7.69 12.30 21.84
C ILE A 174 -7.42 12.29 23.36
N GLY A 175 -8.29 11.64 24.11
CA GLY A 175 -8.25 11.60 25.58
C GLY A 175 -8.99 12.77 26.25
N LEU A 176 -9.56 13.70 25.48
CA LEU A 176 -10.34 14.81 26.03
C LEU A 176 -11.65 14.30 26.64
N LYS A 177 -11.98 14.72 27.86
CA LYS A 177 -13.31 14.53 28.44
C LYS A 177 -14.25 15.65 28.00
N THR A 178 -15.37 15.27 27.41
CA THR A 178 -16.44 16.20 27.01
C THR A 178 -17.25 16.65 28.23
N LYS A 179 -18.08 17.68 28.05
CA LYS A 179 -19.05 18.15 29.05
C LYS A 179 -19.90 17.03 29.62
N ASP A 180 -20.33 16.10 28.76
CA ASP A 180 -21.15 14.94 29.13
C ASP A 180 -20.34 13.83 29.85
N GLY A 181 -19.04 14.04 30.09
CA GLY A 181 -18.15 13.06 30.74
C GLY A 181 -17.62 11.97 29.81
N ARG A 182 -17.95 11.97 28.51
CA ARG A 182 -17.43 11.00 27.53
C ARG A 182 -15.99 11.33 27.14
N THR A 183 -15.16 10.32 26.92
CA THR A 183 -13.78 10.53 26.45
C THR A 183 -13.73 10.41 24.93
N VAL A 184 -13.05 11.35 24.28
CA VAL A 184 -12.86 11.35 22.82
C VAL A 184 -11.72 10.38 22.48
N GLU A 185 -12.04 9.27 21.81
CA GLU A 185 -11.06 8.27 21.40
C GLU A 185 -10.52 8.51 19.98
N SER A 186 -11.37 9.04 19.10
CA SER A 186 -11.05 9.25 17.68
C SER A 186 -11.95 10.29 17.04
N TYR A 187 -11.63 10.65 15.79
CA TYR A 187 -12.42 11.59 14.98
C TYR A 187 -12.45 11.20 13.51
N SER A 188 -13.37 11.79 12.73
CA SER A 188 -13.50 11.50 11.29
C SER A 188 -12.40 12.16 10.45
N GLN A 189 -12.04 11.58 9.30
CA GLN A 189 -11.13 12.20 8.33
C GLN A 189 -11.66 13.54 7.81
N HIS A 190 -12.98 13.67 7.66
CA HIS A 190 -13.61 14.92 7.24
C HIS A 190 -13.38 16.05 8.25
N MET A 191 -13.21 15.73 9.54
CA MET A 191 -12.94 16.74 10.55
C MET A 191 -11.63 17.48 10.30
N ILE A 192 -10.60 16.79 9.77
CA ILE A 192 -9.32 17.44 9.39
C ILE A 192 -9.60 18.49 8.31
N ALA A 193 -10.34 18.13 7.27
CA ALA A 193 -10.70 19.06 6.20
C ALA A 193 -11.54 20.25 6.72
N ARG A 194 -12.41 20.02 7.71
CA ARG A 194 -13.27 21.07 8.33
C ARG A 194 -12.51 22.07 9.21
N THR A 195 -11.24 21.80 9.54
CA THR A 195 -10.41 22.80 10.23
C THR A 195 -9.83 23.85 9.29
N PHE A 196 -9.92 23.61 7.98
CA PHE A 196 -9.53 24.58 6.96
C PHE A 196 -10.78 25.33 6.46
N ASP A 197 -10.58 26.58 6.05
CA ASP A 197 -11.62 27.33 5.36
C ASP A 197 -11.98 26.69 4.02
N THR A 198 -13.24 26.79 3.63
CA THR A 198 -13.74 26.26 2.37
C THR A 198 -14.50 27.35 1.65
N LYS A 199 -14.08 27.72 0.44
CA LYS A 199 -14.84 28.68 -0.39
C LYS A 199 -15.98 28.03 -1.15
N ASN A 200 -15.76 26.82 -1.69
CA ASN A 200 -16.74 26.08 -2.46
C ASN A 200 -16.89 24.67 -1.86
N ASP A 201 -18.01 24.39 -1.21
CA ASP A 201 -18.41 23.00 -0.94
C ASP A 201 -19.54 22.58 -1.88
N GLU A 202 -19.19 21.85 -2.93
CA GLU A 202 -20.15 21.32 -3.91
C GLU A 202 -21.20 20.43 -3.26
N SER A 203 -20.85 19.73 -2.18
CA SER A 203 -21.77 18.84 -1.47
C SER A 203 -22.88 19.59 -0.72
N HIS A 204 -22.76 20.91 -0.56
CA HIS A 204 -23.72 21.75 0.17
C HIS A 204 -23.97 23.08 -0.54
N GLY A 205 -24.18 23.03 -1.86
CA GLY A 205 -24.63 24.19 -2.64
C GLY A 205 -23.59 25.31 -2.76
N ASN A 206 -22.30 24.98 -2.72
CA ASN A 206 -21.18 25.92 -2.84
C ASN A 206 -21.18 27.03 -1.76
N VAL A 207 -21.60 26.68 -0.55
CA VAL A 207 -21.57 27.61 0.58
C VAL A 207 -20.14 27.77 1.11
N VAL A 208 -19.74 29.02 1.36
CA VAL A 208 -18.49 29.36 2.04
C VAL A 208 -18.58 28.93 3.51
N ARG A 209 -17.55 28.26 4.01
CA ARG A 209 -17.42 27.85 5.40
C ARG A 209 -16.13 28.37 6.00
N ILE A 210 -16.26 28.85 7.23
CA ILE A 210 -15.13 29.17 8.08
C ILE A 210 -14.67 27.86 8.74
N GLY A 211 -13.37 27.60 8.67
CA GLY A 211 -12.72 26.46 9.31
C GLY A 211 -12.75 26.61 10.82
N ASN A 212 -12.96 25.50 11.51
CA ASN A 212 -12.95 25.49 12.98
C ASN A 212 -11.53 25.23 13.48
N SER A 213 -11.00 26.12 14.33
CA SER A 213 -9.70 25.89 14.94
C SER A 213 -9.75 24.72 15.93
N PRO A 214 -8.65 23.95 16.10
CA PRO A 214 -8.60 22.88 17.10
C PRO A 214 -8.89 23.35 18.53
N ASP A 215 -8.57 24.60 18.87
CA ASP A 215 -8.84 25.16 20.20
C ASP A 215 -10.32 25.49 20.39
N GLU A 216 -10.99 26.06 19.38
CA GLU A 216 -12.45 26.24 19.39
C GLU A 216 -13.14 24.89 19.56
N LEU A 217 -12.69 23.84 18.84
CA LEU A 217 -13.25 22.50 18.96
C LEU A 217 -13.08 21.90 20.37
N VAL A 218 -11.93 22.11 21.00
CA VAL A 218 -11.71 21.68 22.40
C VAL A 218 -12.63 22.43 23.35
N ASN A 219 -12.75 23.74 23.18
CA ASN A 219 -13.62 24.58 23.99
C ASN A 219 -15.09 24.12 23.87
N ASP A 220 -15.56 23.90 22.65
CA ASP A 220 -16.93 23.46 22.39
C ASP A 220 -17.24 22.10 23.01
N LEU A 221 -16.30 21.15 22.92
CA LEU A 221 -16.46 19.82 23.51
C LEU A 221 -16.47 19.85 25.05
N LYS A 222 -15.70 20.75 25.67
CA LYS A 222 -15.63 20.90 27.14
C LYS A 222 -16.81 21.68 27.72
N ASN A 223 -17.17 22.78 27.08
CA ASN A 223 -18.10 23.77 27.64
C ASN A 223 -19.51 23.65 27.04
N GLY A 224 -19.64 22.98 25.89
CA GLY A 224 -20.92 22.77 25.21
C GLY A 224 -21.52 24.07 24.70
N THR A 225 -20.69 24.97 24.19
CA THR A 225 -21.14 26.25 23.63
C THR A 225 -21.82 26.05 22.29
N VAL A 226 -23.10 26.43 22.20
CA VAL A 226 -23.72 26.75 20.92
C VAL A 226 -23.08 28.07 20.48
N ILE A 227 -22.12 28.02 19.57
CA ILE A 227 -21.57 29.23 18.97
C ILE A 227 -22.66 29.81 18.06
N GLU A 228 -23.28 30.92 18.48
CA GLU A 228 -23.85 31.83 17.49
C GLU A 228 -22.69 32.35 16.64
N PRO A 229 -22.77 32.25 15.30
CA PRO A 229 -21.62 32.52 14.45
C PRO A 229 -21.10 33.94 14.68
N ASP A 230 -19.78 34.06 14.79
CA ASP A 230 -19.07 35.30 15.06
C ASP A 230 -19.46 36.38 14.03
N LYS A 231 -20.26 37.36 14.48
CA LYS A 231 -20.90 38.37 13.63
C LYS A 231 -19.87 39.22 12.89
N GLU A 232 -18.64 39.36 13.41
CA GLU A 232 -17.56 40.08 12.74
C GLU A 232 -16.91 39.26 11.62
N LYS A 233 -16.62 37.96 11.85
CA LYS A 233 -16.12 37.08 10.79
C LYS A 233 -17.14 36.94 9.65
N LEU A 234 -18.43 36.83 9.96
CA LEU A 234 -19.52 36.85 8.97
C LEU A 234 -19.55 38.14 8.13
N LYS A 235 -19.36 39.32 8.75
CA LYS A 235 -19.27 40.60 8.04
C LYS A 235 -18.11 40.63 7.05
N THR A 236 -16.93 40.12 7.43
CA THR A 236 -15.77 40.10 6.51
C THR A 236 -15.92 39.12 5.34
N CYS A 237 -16.66 38.02 5.52
CA CYS A 237 -17.02 37.10 4.43
C CYS A 237 -18.11 37.70 3.50
N LEU A 238 -19.10 38.40 4.05
CA LEU A 238 -20.16 39.05 3.27
C LEU A 238 -19.66 40.27 2.48
N LEU A 239 -18.72 41.04 3.05
CA LEU A 239 -18.13 42.21 2.39
C LEU A 239 -17.24 41.84 1.18
N LYS A 240 -16.72 40.60 1.13
CA LYS A 240 -15.93 40.10 -0.02
C LYS A 240 -16.78 39.60 -1.18
N ASN A 241 -18.05 39.28 -0.92
CA ASN A 241 -19.03 38.86 -1.93
C ASN A 241 -19.98 40.04 -2.19
N GLY A 242 -19.50 41.03 -2.95
CA GLY A 242 -20.21 42.28 -3.20
C GLY A 242 -21.69 42.11 -3.54
N LYS A 243 -22.55 42.41 -2.57
CA LYS A 243 -23.81 43.12 -2.73
C LYS A 243 -23.99 44.01 -1.52
N ASN A 244 -23.90 45.31 -1.79
CA ASN A 244 -24.09 46.38 -0.83
C ASN A 244 -25.53 46.27 -0.29
N MET A 245 -25.69 45.82 0.95
CA MET A 245 -27.01 45.70 1.63
C MET A 245 -27.71 47.06 1.86
N MET A 246 -27.11 48.18 1.40
CA MET A 246 -27.71 49.51 1.44
C MET A 246 -28.54 49.87 0.19
N GLU A 247 -28.49 49.12 -0.91
CA GLU A 247 -29.25 49.47 -2.13
C GLU A 247 -30.67 48.88 -2.21
N LEU A 248 -31.04 47.96 -1.32
CA LEU A 248 -32.37 47.31 -1.35
C LEU A 248 -33.46 48.05 -0.56
N ASN A 249 -33.13 49.07 0.24
CA ASN A 249 -34.10 49.80 1.06
C ASN A 249 -34.57 51.14 0.46
N MET A 250 -34.11 51.52 -0.74
CA MET A 250 -34.58 52.74 -1.42
C MET A 250 -35.52 52.51 -2.60
N SER A 251 -35.76 51.26 -3.02
CA SER A 251 -36.63 50.96 -4.17
C SER A 251 -38.09 50.65 -3.81
N VAL A 252 -38.46 50.57 -2.52
CA VAL A 252 -39.81 50.14 -2.09
C VAL A 252 -40.72 51.33 -1.70
N GLN A 253 -40.24 52.58 -1.79
CA GLN A 253 -41.01 53.77 -1.38
C GLN A 253 -41.42 54.74 -2.51
N SER A 254 -41.35 54.37 -3.80
CA SER A 254 -41.73 55.31 -4.88
C SER A 254 -42.93 54.92 -5.75
N HIS A 255 -43.72 53.91 -5.39
CA HIS A 255 -44.96 53.56 -6.11
C HIS A 255 -46.11 53.36 -5.12
N MET A 256 -46.57 54.46 -4.54
CA MET A 256 -47.97 54.70 -4.14
C MET A 256 -48.29 56.16 -4.43
#